data_AF-A0A1G7U546-F1
#
_entry.id   AF-A0A1G7U546-F1
#
_cell.length_a   1.000
_cell.length_b   1.000
_cell.length_c   1.000
_cell.angle_alpha   90.00
_cell.angle_beta   90.00
_cell.angle_gamma   90.00
#
_symmetry.space_group_name_H-M   'P 1'
#
loop_
_entity.id
_entity.type
_entity.pdbx_description
1 polymer ?
#
loop_
_entity_poly.entity_id
_entity_poly.type
_entity_poly.pdbx_seq_one_letter_code
_entity_poly.pdbx_strand_id
1 'polypeptide(L)'
;MEQGVKRTQRDYSLTFKLAVVDQIEKGELTYTQAQERYGIQGRSTVLVWLRKHGRQDWSQGASIRADRSQAVTDPKNLTPEQRIKEL
;
A
#
# COMPACT_ATOMS: atom_id res chain seq x y z
N MET A 1 -2.60 -24.74 -12.77
CA MET A 1 -1.44 -23.96 -12.28
C MET A 1 -1.21 -22.87 -13.29
N GLU A 2 -1.84 -21.70 -13.10
CA GLU A 2 -1.66 -20.58 -14.01
C GLU A 2 -0.28 -20.00 -13.73
N GLN A 3 0.66 -20.25 -14.63
CA GLN A 3 2.03 -19.72 -14.54
C GLN A 3 1.94 -18.21 -14.76
N GLY A 4 1.63 -17.47 -13.69
CA GLY A 4 1.54 -16.02 -13.71
C GLY A 4 2.86 -15.45 -14.21
N VAL A 5 2.84 -14.92 -15.43
CA VAL A 5 4.00 -14.25 -16.04
C VAL A 5 4.38 -13.10 -15.13
N LYS A 6 5.44 -13.28 -14.35
CA LYS A 6 5.97 -12.23 -13.47
C LYS A 6 6.42 -11.09 -14.37
N ARG A 7 5.70 -9.98 -14.35
CA ARG A 7 6.07 -8.80 -15.12
C ARG A 7 7.18 -8.08 -14.41
N THR A 8 8.26 -7.79 -15.12
CA THR A 8 9.38 -7.03 -14.58
C THR A 8 9.17 -5.53 -14.76
N GLN A 9 9.99 -4.70 -14.12
CA GLN A 9 9.86 -3.23 -14.22
C GLN A 9 9.86 -2.72 -15.68
N ARG A 10 10.58 -3.41 -16.58
CA ARG A 10 10.67 -3.10 -18.01
C ARG A 10 9.35 -3.31 -18.76
N ASP A 11 8.45 -4.15 -18.25
CA ASP A 11 7.17 -4.49 -18.86
C ASP A 11 6.03 -3.54 -18.44
N TYR A 12 6.30 -2.61 -17.53
CA TYR A 12 5.31 -1.66 -17.05
C TYR A 12 5.26 -0.42 -17.95
N SER A 13 4.56 -0.54 -19.08
CA SER A 13 4.23 0.62 -19.92
C SER A 13 3.40 1.65 -19.14
N LEU A 14 3.44 2.91 -19.57
CA LEU A 14 2.62 3.96 -18.96
C LEU A 14 1.13 3.63 -19.03
N THR A 15 0.67 3.10 -20.17
CA THR A 15 -0.71 2.65 -20.38
C THR A 15 -1.11 1.56 -19.39
N PHE A 16 -0.23 0.60 -19.13
CA PHE A 16 -0.47 -0.45 -18.16
C PHE A 16 -0.60 0.10 -16.74
N LYS A 17 0.29 1.02 -16.33
CA LYS A 17 0.22 1.65 -15.00
C LYS A 17 -1.09 2.41 -14.79
N LEU A 18 -1.51 3.17 -15.80
CA LEU A 18 -2.77 3.92 -15.76
C LEU A 18 -3.98 3.00 -15.67
N ALA A 19 -4.01 1.90 -16.44
CA ALA A 19 -5.10 0.92 -16.40
C ALA A 19 -5.22 0.22 -15.03
N VAL A 20 -4.09 -0.09 -14.39
CA VAL A 20 -4.07 -0.66 -13.03
C VAL A 20 -4.57 0.36 -12.00
N VAL A 21 -4.12 1.60 -12.09
CA VAL A 21 -4.56 2.68 -11.19
C VAL A 21 -6.05 2.95 -11.33
N ASP A 22 -6.56 3.05 -12.56
CA ASP A 22 -7.98 3.30 -12.84
C ASP A 22 -8.90 2.23 -12.24
N GLN A 23 -8.54 0.95 -12.36
CA GLN A 23 -9.31 -0.14 -11.74
C GLN A 23 -9.29 -0.10 -10.21
N ILE A 24 -8.18 0.34 -9.61
CA ILE A 24 -8.11 0.51 -8.16
C ILE A 24 -8.97 1.69 -7.71
N GLU A 25 -8.92 2.81 -8.43
CA GLU A 25 -9.73 4.00 -8.11
C GLU A 25 -11.22 3.74 -8.26
N LYS A 26 -11.61 2.91 -9.22
CA LYS A 26 -13.00 2.45 -9.38
C LYS A 26 -13.45 1.46 -8.29
N GLY A 27 -12.53 0.96 -7.46
CA GLY A 27 -12.82 -0.05 -6.45
C GLY A 27 -13.04 -1.46 -7.02
N GLU A 28 -12.72 -1.69 -8.29
CA GLU A 28 -12.84 -3.02 -8.93
C GLU A 28 -11.81 -4.01 -8.37
N LEU A 29 -10.68 -3.49 -7.90
CA LEU A 29 -9.63 -4.30 -7.29
C LEU A 29 -8.85 -3.52 -6.23
N THR A 30 -8.42 -4.21 -5.17
CA THR A 30 -7.48 -3.65 -4.19
C THR A 30 -6.05 -3.69 -4.73
N TYR A 31 -5.18 -2.82 -4.23
CA TYR A 31 -3.77 -2.81 -4.66
C TYR A 31 -3.07 -4.17 -4.47
N THR A 32 -3.45 -4.94 -3.44
CA THR A 32 -2.92 -6.29 -3.18
C THR A 32 -3.40 -7.28 -4.25
N GLN A 33 -4.67 -7.22 -4.62
CA GLN A 33 -5.22 -8.05 -5.71
C GLN A 33 -4.63 -7.67 -7.06
N ALA A 34 -4.36 -6.38 -7.31
CA ALA A 34 -3.66 -5.91 -8.51
C ALA A 34 -2.29 -6.58 -8.62
N GLN A 35 -1.57 -6.61 -7.50
CA GLN A 35 -0.23 -7.15 -7.46
C GLN A 35 -0.21 -8.64 -7.82
N GLU A 36 -1.12 -9.41 -7.23
CA GLU A 36 -1.22 -10.86 -7.50
C GLU A 36 -1.70 -11.13 -8.92
N ARG A 37 -2.80 -10.49 -9.34
CA ARG A 37 -3.43 -10.70 -10.66
C ARG A 37 -2.52 -10.34 -11.82
N TYR A 38 -1.75 -9.25 -11.69
CA TYR A 38 -0.86 -8.78 -12.74
C TYR A 38 0.59 -9.23 -12.58
N GLY A 39 0.90 -10.05 -11.57
CA GLY A 39 2.26 -10.53 -11.31
C GLY A 39 3.25 -9.39 -11.06
N ILE A 40 2.81 -8.30 -10.43
CA ILE A 40 3.65 -7.12 -10.19
C ILE A 40 4.64 -7.45 -9.08
N GLN A 41 5.93 -7.25 -9.37
CA GLN A 41 6.99 -7.50 -8.42
C GLN A 41 7.19 -6.26 -7.53
N GLY A 42 7.21 -6.48 -6.21
CA GLY A 42 7.45 -5.44 -5.21
C GLY A 42 6.18 -4.95 -4.52
N ARG A 43 6.17 -5.07 -3.19
CA ARG A 43 5.03 -4.78 -2.30
C ARG A 43 4.53 -3.34 -2.37
N SER A 44 5.38 -2.41 -2.81
CA SER A 44 5.10 -0.98 -2.89
C SER A 44 4.92 -0.46 -4.31
N THR A 45 5.13 -1.29 -5.34
CA THR A 45 5.12 -0.84 -6.75
C THR A 45 3.78 -0.22 -7.14
N VAL A 46 2.67 -0.88 -6.79
CA VAL A 46 1.31 -0.39 -7.05
C VAL A 46 1.04 0.91 -6.27
N LEU A 47 1.48 0.99 -5.01
CA LEU A 47 1.35 2.19 -4.18
C LEU A 47 2.17 3.38 -4.71
N VAL A 48 3.30 3.12 -5.37
CA VAL A 48 4.08 4.16 -6.06
C VAL A 48 3.29 4.68 -7.27
N TRP A 49 2.63 3.80 -8.03
CA TRP A 49 1.81 4.24 -9.16
C TRP A 49 0.59 5.02 -8.71
N LEU A 50 -0.10 4.58 -7.66
CA LEU A 50 -1.22 5.32 -7.09
C LEU A 50 -0.80 6.73 -6.62
N ARG A 51 0.38 6.89 -6.02
CA ARG A 51 0.88 8.22 -5.63
C ARG A 51 1.28 9.11 -6.80
N LYS A 52 1.73 8.54 -7.92
CA LYS A 52 2.20 9.29 -9.08
C LYS A 52 1.09 9.58 -10.10
N HIS A 53 0.12 8.68 -10.21
CA HIS A 53 -0.88 8.65 -11.27
C HIS A 53 -2.31 8.60 -10.74
N GLY A 54 -2.52 8.35 -9.45
CA GLY A 54 -3.83 8.43 -8.83
C GLY A 54 -4.26 9.88 -8.64
N ARG A 55 -5.57 10.09 -8.70
CA ARG A 55 -6.29 11.34 -8.43
C ARG A 55 -6.55 11.54 -6.95
N GLN A 56 -6.60 10.45 -6.18
CA GLN A 56 -6.74 10.49 -4.73
C GLN A 56 -5.37 10.80 -4.08
N ASP A 57 -5.36 11.67 -3.06
CA ASP A 57 -4.13 12.05 -2.34
C ASP A 57 -3.61 10.89 -1.46
N TRP A 58 -2.91 9.95 -2.09
CA TRP A 58 -2.27 8.81 -1.43
C TRP A 58 -0.97 9.16 -0.69
N SER A 59 -0.58 10.44 -0.67
CA SER A 59 0.60 10.97 0.02
C SER A 59 0.43 10.96 1.55
N GLN A 60 -0.81 11.11 2.05
CA GLN A 60 -1.12 11.22 3.48
C GLN A 60 -0.67 9.98 4.30
N GLY A 61 -0.68 8.79 3.71
CA GLY A 61 -0.22 7.55 4.38
C GLY A 61 1.31 7.43 4.49
N ALA A 62 2.08 8.17 3.68
CA ALA A 62 3.54 8.22 3.79
C ALA A 62 3.99 9.20 4.88
N SER A 63 3.19 10.23 5.15
CA SER A 63 3.44 11.28 6.15
C SER A 63 3.38 10.79 7.59
N ILE A 64 2.67 9.69 7.88
CA ILE A 64 2.64 9.06 9.23
C ILE A 64 4.04 8.62 9.69
N ARG A 65 5.02 8.48 8.78
CA ARG A 65 6.42 8.19 9.13
C ARG A 65 7.34 9.42 9.15
N ALA A 66 6.93 10.55 8.59
CA ALA A 66 7.74 11.77 8.61
C ALA A 66 7.50 12.61 9.89
N ASP A 67 6.35 12.43 10.54
CA ASP A 67 5.98 13.19 11.75
C ASP A 67 6.54 12.62 13.07
N ARG A 68 7.14 11.41 13.08
CA ARG A 68 7.77 10.87 14.30
C ARG A 68 9.14 11.46 14.65
N SER A 69 9.44 12.66 14.17
CA SER A 69 10.65 13.39 14.54
C SER A 69 10.38 14.64 15.38
N GLN A 70 9.14 14.89 15.82
CA GLN A 70 8.85 15.99 16.73
C GLN A 70 7.89 15.61 17.87
N ALA A 71 8.44 15.66 19.09
CA ALA A 71 7.78 15.88 20.38
C ALA A 71 6.81 14.81 20.94
N VAL A 72 7.32 14.11 21.96
CA VAL A 72 6.62 13.71 23.19
C VAL A 72 5.38 14.53 23.55
N THR A 73 4.22 13.87 23.65
CA THR A 73 3.34 13.88 24.86
C THR A 73 2.40 12.66 24.82
N ASP A 74 2.62 11.72 25.74
CA ASP A 74 1.68 10.65 26.09
C ASP A 74 0.31 11.22 26.55
N PRO A 75 -0.80 10.60 26.11
CA PRO A 75 -1.67 10.01 27.12
C PRO A 75 -1.86 8.51 26.88
N LYS A 76 -1.01 7.77 27.58
CA LYS A 76 -1.11 6.38 28.07
C LYS A 76 -2.54 5.79 28.03
N ASN A 77 -2.92 5.18 26.90
CA ASN A 77 -3.94 4.13 26.86
C ASN A 77 -3.22 2.79 26.74
N LEU A 78 -2.90 2.20 27.90
CA LEU A 78 -2.31 0.87 27.99
C LEU A 78 -3.39 -0.19 27.74
N THR A 79 -3.02 -1.16 26.91
CA THR A 79 -3.82 -2.28 26.42
C THR A 79 -4.08 -3.35 27.50
N PRO A 80 -5.17 -4.14 27.37
CA PRO A 80 -5.66 -5.09 28.38
C PRO A 80 -4.78 -6.31 28.67
N GLU A 81 -3.62 -6.46 28.03
CA GLU A 81 -2.78 -7.66 28.12
C GLU A 81 -1.92 -7.76 29.41
N GLN A 82 -1.87 -6.70 30.23
CA GLN A 82 -1.15 -6.75 31.52
C GLN A 82 -1.96 -7.35 32.69
N ARG A 83 -3.22 -7.74 32.50
CA ARG A 83 -4.06 -8.33 33.56
C ARG A 83 -3.82 -9.82 33.85
N ILE A 84 -3.10 -10.55 32.99
CA ILE A 84 -3.07 -12.03 33.06
C ILE A 84 -1.80 -12.57 33.75
N LYS A 85 -0.99 -11.71 34.36
CA LYS A 85 0.24 -12.14 35.07
C LYS A 85 0.16 -12.10 36.59
N GLU A 86 -1.05 -12.02 37.15
CA GLU A 86 -1.29 -12.00 38.60
C GLU A 86 -2.42 -12.97 39.01
N LEU A 87 -2.31 -14.22 38.56
CA LEU A 87 -3.04 -15.36 39.10
C LEU A 87 -2.06 -16.48 39.44
#